data_AF-A0A2V9FLI3-F1
#
_entry.id   AF-A0A2V9FLI3-F1
#
_cell.length_a   1.000
_cell.length_b   1.000
_cell.length_c   1.000
_cell.angle_alpha   90.00
_cell.angle_beta   90.00
_cell.angle_gamma   90.00
#
_symmetry.space_group_name_H-M   'P 1'
#
loop_
_entity.id
_entity.type
_entity.pdbx_description
1 polymer ?
#
loop_
_entity_poly.entity_id
_entity_poly.type
_entity_poly.pdbx_seq_one_letter_code
_entity_poly.pdbx_strand_id
1 'polypeptide(L)'
;MERSKEPQLGEGKLTVGATANVTADIIAREVVACGNVKGIVRAKGKIEIKKDGSVIGDLKTAQIIIEDGAYFKGSIEIDRAADKETDNNVSPGTTFRPTMSAAAGAGPKNI
;
A
#
# COMPACT_ATOMS: atom_id res chain seq x y z
N MET A 1 18.41 25.12 22.79
CA MET A 1 19.30 23.95 22.65
C MET A 1 18.47 22.75 22.25
N GLU A 2 19.04 21.95 21.37
CA GLU A 2 18.35 21.00 20.50
C GLU A 2 17.91 19.73 21.25
N ARG A 3 16.66 19.30 21.09
CA ARG A 3 16.22 17.97 21.58
C ARG A 3 16.56 16.91 20.55
N SER A 4 17.83 16.53 20.49
CA SER A 4 18.31 15.35 19.78
C SER A 4 17.54 14.13 20.28
N LYS A 5 16.63 13.62 19.45
CA LYS A 5 15.77 12.48 19.80
C LYS A 5 16.29 11.24 19.07
N GLU A 6 17.18 10.50 19.72
CA GLU A 6 17.57 9.16 19.29
C GLU A 6 16.32 8.26 19.23
N PRO A 7 15.94 7.71 18.06
CA PRO A 7 14.81 6.81 17.95
C PRO A 7 15.25 5.38 18.30
N GLN A 8 15.47 5.12 19.60
CA GLN A 8 15.59 3.77 20.13
C GLN A 8 14.22 3.09 20.13
N LEU A 9 13.71 2.72 18.95
CA LEU A 9 12.37 2.17 18.80
C LEU A 9 12.35 0.64 18.88
N GLY A 10 12.45 0.15 20.12
CA GLY A 10 12.02 -1.20 20.44
C GLY A 10 10.52 -1.34 20.16
N GLU A 11 10.18 -2.31 19.31
CA GLU A 11 8.86 -2.96 19.16
C GLU A 11 7.67 -2.12 18.67
N GLY A 12 7.70 -0.79 18.78
CA GLY A 12 6.60 0.12 18.45
C GLY A 12 6.61 0.68 17.02
N LYS A 13 5.46 1.27 16.64
CA LYS A 13 5.21 1.97 15.37
C LYS A 13 6.08 3.23 15.24
N LEU A 14 6.93 3.29 14.21
CA LEU A 14 7.71 4.47 13.89
C LEU A 14 6.87 5.47 13.11
N THR A 15 6.92 6.75 13.49
CA THR A 15 6.27 7.85 12.76
C THR A 15 7.27 8.97 12.54
N VAL A 16 7.53 9.32 11.28
CA VAL A 16 8.40 10.40 10.84
C VAL A 16 7.54 11.65 10.63
N GLY A 17 7.92 12.77 11.27
CA GLY A 17 7.20 14.04 11.15
C GLY A 17 7.35 14.71 9.78
N ALA A 18 6.42 15.60 9.41
CA ALA A 18 6.39 16.21 8.08
C ALA A 18 7.66 17.01 7.71
N THR A 19 8.23 17.73 8.68
CA THR A 19 9.48 18.49 8.49
C THR A 19 10.73 17.70 8.92
N ALA A 20 10.59 16.41 9.26
CA ALA A 20 11.74 15.61 9.67
C ALA A 20 12.60 15.23 8.45
N ASN A 21 13.92 15.34 8.61
CA ASN A 21 14.90 14.83 7.67
C ASN A 21 15.63 13.67 8.33
N VAL A 22 15.30 12.44 7.96
CA VAL A 22 15.86 11.23 8.59
C VAL A 22 16.89 10.62 7.66
N THR A 23 18.14 10.52 8.10
CA THR A 23 19.22 9.83 7.37
C THR A 23 19.81 8.75 8.27
N ALA A 24 19.28 7.52 8.19
CA ALA A 24 19.66 6.38 9.04
C ALA A 24 19.22 5.04 8.42
N ASP A 25 19.77 3.90 8.91
CA ASP A 25 19.14 2.58 8.75
C ASP A 25 17.99 2.48 9.77
N ILE A 26 16.77 2.35 9.26
CA ILE A 26 15.54 2.29 10.04
C ILE A 26 15.09 0.84 10.16
N ILE A 27 14.90 0.33 11.37
CA ILE A 27 14.34 -1.00 11.62
C ILE A 27 13.08 -0.87 12.49
N ALA A 28 11.92 -1.25 11.97
CA ALA A 28 10.65 -1.17 12.69
C ALA A 28 9.66 -2.29 12.27
N ARG A 29 8.55 -2.45 13.02
CA ARG A 29 7.42 -3.29 12.57
C ARG A 29 6.51 -2.54 11.62
N GLU A 30 6.23 -1.27 11.93
CA GLU A 30 5.33 -0.38 11.19
C GLU A 30 5.99 0.99 11.05
N VAL A 31 5.91 1.61 9.87
CA VAL A 31 6.53 2.91 9.57
C VAL A 31 5.51 3.83 8.91
N VAL A 32 5.33 5.04 9.44
CA VAL A 32 4.57 6.12 8.79
C VAL A 32 5.53 7.25 8.42
N ALA A 33 5.69 7.52 7.14
CA ALA A 33 6.61 8.52 6.59
C ALA A 33 5.85 9.77 6.12
N CYS A 34 5.93 10.86 6.88
CA CYS A 34 5.28 12.13 6.50
C CYS A 34 6.23 13.18 5.89
N GLY A 35 7.54 12.94 5.92
CA GLY A 35 8.57 13.92 5.53
C GLY A 35 9.72 13.28 4.76
N ASN A 36 10.92 13.89 4.83
CA ASN A 36 12.07 13.41 4.08
C ASN A 36 12.79 12.24 4.78
N VAL A 37 12.89 11.11 4.08
CA VAL A 37 13.66 9.93 4.53
C VAL A 37 14.73 9.61 3.49
N LYS A 38 15.97 9.40 3.94
CA LYS A 38 17.11 9.01 3.12
C LYS A 38 17.83 7.83 3.76
N GLY A 39 18.22 6.84 2.97
CA GLY A 39 18.95 5.66 3.46
C GLY A 39 18.13 4.39 3.34
N ILE A 40 18.33 3.47 4.28
CA ILE A 40 17.79 2.10 4.22
C ILE A 40 16.62 1.96 5.20
N VAL A 41 15.45 1.51 4.74
CA VAL A 41 14.25 1.36 5.57
C VAL A 41 13.80 -0.09 5.59
N ARG A 42 13.81 -0.72 6.76
CA ARG A 42 13.47 -2.13 6.98
C ARG A 42 12.23 -2.22 7.87
N ALA A 43 11.07 -2.42 7.26
CA ALA A 43 9.83 -2.69 7.98
C ALA A 43 9.49 -4.18 7.93
N LYS A 44 9.08 -4.77 9.05
CA LYS A 44 8.63 -6.19 9.08
C LYS A 44 7.14 -6.38 8.75
N GLY A 45 6.35 -5.32 8.80
CA GLY A 45 4.92 -5.33 8.48
C GLY A 45 4.60 -4.32 7.39
N LYS A 46 4.04 -3.17 7.78
CA LYS A 46 3.51 -2.14 6.87
C LYS A 46 4.36 -0.86 6.86
N ILE A 47 4.55 -0.28 5.68
CA ILE A 47 4.98 1.11 5.48
C ILE A 47 3.82 1.91 4.89
N GLU A 48 3.51 3.07 5.48
CA GLU A 48 2.63 4.09 4.93
C GLU A 48 3.46 5.35 4.60
N ILE A 49 3.43 5.79 3.34
CA ILE A 49 3.99 7.08 2.93
C ILE A 49 2.83 8.07 2.77
N LYS A 50 2.85 9.15 3.55
CA LYS A 50 1.83 10.20 3.49
C LYS A 50 2.08 11.19 2.35
N LYS A 51 1.09 12.02 2.04
CA LYS A 51 1.13 13.00 0.93
C LYS A 51 2.35 13.93 0.84
N ASP A 52 3.01 14.24 1.96
CA ASP A 52 4.20 15.10 2.02
C ASP A 52 5.51 14.29 2.20
N GLY A 53 5.42 12.94 2.19
CA GLY A 53 6.53 12.03 2.35
C GLY A 53 7.43 11.98 1.12
N SER A 54 8.74 12.11 1.32
CA SER A 54 9.76 12.07 0.26
C SER A 54 10.88 11.10 0.64
N VAL A 55 10.84 9.89 0.09
CA VAL A 55 11.73 8.77 0.46
C VAL A 55 12.74 8.49 -0.64
N ILE A 56 14.04 8.45 -0.31
CA ILE A 56 15.13 8.23 -1.27
C ILE A 56 16.12 7.17 -0.73
N GLY A 57 16.19 6.01 -1.37
CA GLY A 57 17.07 4.91 -0.99
C GLY A 57 16.45 3.52 -1.14
N ASP A 58 16.91 2.57 -0.35
CA ASP A 58 16.50 1.16 -0.40
C ASP A 58 15.46 0.85 0.69
N LEU A 59 14.29 0.33 0.30
CA LEU A 59 13.28 -0.14 1.24
C LEU A 59 13.12 -1.66 1.18
N LYS A 60 12.99 -2.28 2.36
CA LYS A 60 12.55 -3.66 2.54
C LYS A 60 11.29 -3.70 3.40
N THR A 61 10.21 -4.27 2.88
CA THR A 61 8.92 -4.35 3.60
C THR A 61 8.05 -5.53 3.15
N ALA A 62 7.09 -5.96 3.96
CA ALA A 62 6.06 -6.93 3.53
C ALA A 62 4.88 -6.23 2.83
N GLN A 63 4.51 -5.01 3.26
CA GLN A 63 3.39 -4.25 2.71
C GLN A 63 3.74 -2.75 2.63
N ILE A 64 3.39 -2.11 1.52
CA ILE A 64 3.55 -0.66 1.31
C ILE A 64 2.23 -0.02 0.88
N ILE A 65 1.95 1.17 1.42
CA ILE A 65 0.83 2.04 1.07
C ILE A 65 1.43 3.42 0.77
N ILE A 66 0.96 4.05 -0.30
CA ILE A 66 1.43 5.34 -0.79
C ILE A 66 0.19 6.23 -0.95
N GLU A 67 0.10 7.31 -0.16
CA GLU A 67 -0.95 8.33 -0.34
C GLU A 67 -0.65 9.21 -1.57
N ASP A 68 -1.69 9.84 -2.11
CA ASP A 68 -1.57 10.87 -3.15
C ASP A 68 -0.60 11.99 -2.74
N GLY A 69 0.28 12.39 -3.66
CA GLY A 69 1.33 13.40 -3.42
C GLY A 69 2.68 12.87 -2.91
N ALA A 70 2.75 11.64 -2.40
CA ALA A 70 3.99 11.04 -1.91
C ALA A 70 5.05 10.86 -3.03
N TYR A 71 6.32 11.11 -2.71
CA TYR A 71 7.44 10.96 -3.63
C TYR A 71 8.40 9.84 -3.16
N PHE A 72 8.76 8.94 -4.07
CA PHE A 72 9.75 7.89 -3.83
C PHE A 72 10.77 7.81 -4.96
N LYS A 73 12.05 7.57 -4.61
CA LYS A 73 13.14 7.35 -5.56
C LYS A 73 14.19 6.38 -5.02
N GLY A 74 14.27 5.17 -5.58
CA GLY A 74 15.29 4.17 -5.24
C GLY A 74 14.83 2.76 -5.54
N SER A 75 15.31 1.80 -4.75
CA SER A 75 14.97 0.37 -4.86
C SER A 75 13.98 -0.04 -3.76
N ILE A 76 13.05 -0.95 -4.09
CA ILE A 76 12.15 -1.56 -3.09
C ILE A 76 12.18 -3.08 -3.26
N GLU A 77 12.44 -3.79 -2.17
CA GLU A 77 12.32 -5.24 -2.07
C GLU A 77 11.10 -5.58 -1.18
N ILE A 78 10.11 -6.28 -1.75
CA ILE A 78 8.88 -6.63 -1.03
C ILE A 78 8.91 -8.10 -0.62
N ASP A 79 9.10 -8.37 0.67
CA ASP A 79 9.16 -9.70 1.26
C ASP A 79 7.76 -10.16 1.69
N ARG A 80 6.99 -10.71 0.73
CA ARG A 80 5.61 -11.17 0.96
C ARG A 80 5.57 -12.52 1.68
N ALA A 81 5.87 -12.52 2.97
CA ALA A 81 5.86 -13.73 3.80
C ALA A 81 4.49 -14.06 4.45
N ALA A 82 3.48 -13.20 4.32
CA ALA A 82 2.15 -13.44 4.89
C ALA A 82 1.02 -12.70 4.14
N ASP A 83 0.40 -13.38 3.19
CA ASP A 83 -0.90 -13.00 2.64
C ASP A 83 -1.99 -13.10 3.72
N LYS A 84 -2.52 -11.95 4.14
CA LYS A 84 -3.87 -11.86 4.70
C LYS A 84 -4.60 -10.65 4.12
N GLU A 85 -5.27 -10.92 2.99
CA GLU A 85 -6.70 -10.68 2.84
C GLU A 85 -7.25 -9.42 3.52
N THR A 86 -7.31 -8.32 2.76
CA THR A 86 -8.31 -7.25 2.95
C THR A 86 -8.54 -6.57 1.60
N ASP A 87 -9.16 -7.30 0.68
CA ASP A 87 -9.92 -6.65 -0.41
C ASP A 87 -11.31 -6.34 0.14
N ASN A 88 -11.64 -5.06 0.28
CA ASN A 88 -12.88 -4.64 0.90
C ASN A 88 -14.01 -4.56 -0.13
N ASN A 89 -14.97 -5.48 -0.01
CA ASN A 89 -16.35 -5.32 -0.44
C ASN A 89 -16.57 -4.82 -1.89
N VAL A 90 -16.55 -5.75 -2.85
CA VAL A 90 -17.38 -5.62 -4.05
C VAL A 90 -18.58 -6.56 -3.91
N SER A 91 -19.71 -6.01 -3.46
CA SER A 91 -20.93 -6.76 -3.19
C SER A 91 -21.52 -7.39 -4.47
N PRO A 92 -21.76 -8.72 -4.53
CA PRO A 92 -22.41 -9.36 -5.68
C PRO A 92 -23.95 -9.18 -5.62
N GLY A 93 -24.41 -7.97 -5.93
CA GLY A 93 -25.81 -7.67 -6.28
C GLY A 93 -25.84 -6.97 -7.64
N THR A 94 -26.50 -7.50 -8.67
CA THR A 94 -27.94 -7.78 -8.63
C THR A 94 -28.34 -8.90 -9.58
N THR A 95 -29.22 -9.80 -9.13
CA THR A 95 -29.97 -10.69 -10.02
C THR A 95 -31.05 -9.89 -10.75
N PHE A 96 -30.93 -9.75 -12.07
CA PHE A 96 -32.07 -9.43 -12.93
C PHE A 96 -32.32 -10.58 -13.91
N ARG A 97 -33.26 -11.46 -13.54
CA ARG A 97 -34.06 -12.24 -14.51
C ARG A 97 -35.39 -11.52 -14.62
N PRO A 98 -35.83 -11.19 -15.84
CA PRO A 98 -37.03 -11.85 -16.30
C PRO A 98 -36.87 -12.47 -17.69
N THR A 99 -37.74 -13.43 -17.96
CA THR A 99 -37.81 -14.21 -19.20
C THR A 99 -38.26 -13.36 -20.40
N MET A 100 -37.52 -13.44 -21.50
CA MET A 100 -38.11 -13.31 -22.84
C MET A 100 -38.24 -14.70 -23.46
N SER A 101 -39.44 -15.25 -23.36
CA SER A 101 -39.92 -16.36 -24.17
C SER A 101 -40.85 -15.78 -25.25
N ALA A 102 -40.88 -16.40 -26.44
CA ALA A 102 -41.52 -15.92 -27.68
C ALA A 102 -40.82 -14.69 -28.32
N ALA A 103 -40.65 -14.53 -29.64
CA ALA A 103 -40.82 -15.40 -30.82
C ALA A 103 -39.90 -14.85 -31.97
N ALA A 104 -39.88 -15.27 -33.25
CA ALA A 104 -40.70 -16.20 -34.04
C ALA A 104 -39.93 -16.73 -35.29
N GLY A 105 -40.41 -17.82 -35.88
CA GLY A 105 -40.45 -18.08 -37.33
C GLY A 105 -39.16 -18.17 -38.17
N ALA A 106 -38.82 -19.39 -38.63
CA ALA A 106 -38.32 -19.64 -40.00
C ALA A 106 -38.30 -21.15 -40.34
N GLY A 107 -39.25 -21.59 -41.16
CA GLY A 107 -39.06 -22.69 -42.12
C GLY A 107 -39.53 -22.19 -43.50
N PRO A 108 -39.40 -22.96 -44.60
CA PRO A 108 -38.75 -24.26 -44.79
C PRO A 108 -37.44 -24.09 -45.62
N LYS A 109 -36.72 -25.12 -46.08
CA LYS A 109 -37.02 -26.00 -47.23
C LYS A 109 -36.04 -27.19 -47.22
N ASN A 110 -36.54 -28.40 -47.44
CA ASN A 110 -35.72 -29.53 -47.87
C ASN A 110 -36.50 -30.26 -48.98
N ILE A 111 -35.91 -30.33 -50.17
CA ILE A 111 -36.32 -31.17 -51.30
C ILE A 111 -35.04 -31.73 -51.93
#